data_AF-A0A4D8QPN1-F1
#
_entry.id   AF-A0A4D8QPN1-F1
#
_cell.length_a   1.000
_cell.length_b   1.000
_cell.length_c   1.000
_cell.angle_alpha   90.00
_cell.angle_beta   90.00
_cell.angle_gamma   90.00
#
_symmetry.space_group_name_H-M   'P 1'
#
loop_
_entity.id
_entity.type
_entity.pdbx_description
1 polymer ?
#
loop_
_entity_poly.entity_id
_entity_poly.type
_entity_poly.pdbx_seq_one_letter_code
_entity_poly.pdbx_strand_id
1 'polypeptide(L)' 'MAKPRTMYGRKMVSLPEVMCREVDEYRFAHRFRNESDALRSLIEAGLRFMKAGADHATA' A
#
# COMPACT_ATOMS: atom_id res chain seq x y z
N MET A 1 -0.77 26.12 -17.82
CA MET A 1 -0.31 24.72 -17.92
C MET A 1 0.00 24.22 -16.52
N ALA A 2 -0.78 23.26 -16.01
CA ALA A 2 -0.56 22.72 -14.67
C ALA A 2 0.71 21.85 -14.65
N LYS A 3 1.64 22.15 -13.75
CA LYS A 3 2.90 21.42 -13.58
C LYS A 3 2.58 19.95 -13.23
N PRO A 4 3.24 18.93 -13.82
CA PRO A 4 3.02 17.54 -13.41
C PRO A 4 3.32 17.43 -11.92
N ARG A 5 2.32 17.06 -11.10
CA ARG A 5 2.53 16.82 -9.67
C ARG A 5 3.22 15.48 -9.49
N THR A 6 4.49 15.37 -9.86
CA THR A 6 5.37 14.24 -9.55
C THR A 6 5.91 14.31 -8.11
N MET A 7 5.23 15.04 -7.22
CA MET A 7 5.68 15.17 -5.84
C MET A 7 5.19 13.96 -5.05
N TYR A 8 5.98 12.89 -5.06
CA TYR A 8 5.80 11.76 -4.15
C TYR A 8 5.91 12.28 -2.71
N GLY A 9 4.81 12.23 -1.96
CA GLY A 9 4.81 12.52 -0.53
C GLY A 9 5.43 11.34 0.24
N ARG A 10 6.24 11.63 1.26
CA ARG A 10 6.74 10.61 2.20
C ARG A 10 5.86 10.60 3.43
N LYS A 11 5.48 9.39 3.88
CA LYS A 11 4.82 9.17 5.16
C LYS A 11 5.72 8.25 5.98
N MET A 12 5.93 8.59 7.24
CA MET A 12 6.56 7.70 8.21
C MET A 12 5.46 7.08 9.06
N VAL A 13 5.55 5.79 9.28
CA VAL A 13 4.56 5.03 10.06
C VAL A 13 5.33 4.11 11.01
N SER A 14 4.86 4.00 12.24
CA SER A 14 5.36 3.02 13.19
C SER A 14 4.39 1.84 13.21
N LEU A 15 4.91 0.63 13.04
CA LEU A 15 4.14 -0.61 13.05
C LEU A 15 4.65 -1.53 14.16
N PRO A 16 3.79 -2.40 14.72
CA PRO A 16 4.24 -3.52 15.55
C PRO A 16 5.26 -4.39 14.80
N GLU A 17 6.22 -4.97 15.53
CA GLU A 17 7.28 -5.82 14.95
C GLU A 17 6.72 -6.98 14.11
N VAL A 18 5.61 -7.58 14.57
CA VAL A 18 4.93 -8.67 13.85
C VAL A 18 4.47 -8.20 12.47
N MET A 19 3.90 -7.00 12.35
CA MET A 19 3.48 -6.46 11.05
C MET A 19 4.68 -6.13 10.16
N CYS A 20 5.78 -5.62 10.73
CA CYS A 20 7.00 -5.41 9.95
C CYS A 20 7.48 -6.72 9.31
N ARG A 21 7.48 -7.81 10.07
CA ARG A 21 7.84 -9.14 9.57
C ARG A 21 6.90 -9.63 8.48
N GLU A 22 5.59 -9.48 8.64
CA GLU A 22 4.61 -9.86 7.62
C GLU A 22 4.80 -9.07 6.32
N VAL A 23 5.14 -7.77 6.41
CA VAL A 23 5.46 -6.95 5.23
C VAL A 23 6.72 -7.45 4.53
N ASP A 24 7.76 -7.83 5.28
CA ASP A 24 8.98 -8.41 4.72
C ASP A 24 8.70 -9.75 4.03
N GLU A 25 7.93 -10.64 4.65
CA GLU A 25 7.53 -11.92 4.07
C GLU A 25 6.73 -11.71 2.76
N TYR A 26 5.79 -10.76 2.76
CA TYR A 26 5.06 -10.36 1.56
C TYR A 26 6.00 -9.81 0.47
N ARG A 27 6.97 -8.96 0.85
CA ARG A 27 7.99 -8.39 -0.06
C ARG A 27 8.75 -9.49 -0.79
N PHE A 28 9.23 -10.48 -0.05
CA PHE A 28 9.99 -11.60 -0.60
C PHE A 28 9.13 -12.52 -1.47
N ALA A 29 7.94 -12.88 -1.01
CA ALA A 29 7.02 -13.73 -1.75
C ALA A 29 6.65 -13.16 -3.13
N HIS A 30 6.49 -11.83 -3.22
CA HIS A 30 6.12 -11.12 -4.45
C HIS A 30 7.32 -10.50 -5.19
N ARG A 31 8.55 -10.80 -4.74
CA ARG A 31 9.82 -10.36 -5.38
C ARG A 31 9.94 -8.84 -5.53
N PHE A 32 9.41 -8.09 -4.57
CA PHE A 32 9.58 -6.64 -4.54
C PHE A 32 11.03 -6.27 -4.19
N ARG A 33 11.57 -5.25 -4.84
CA ARG A 33 12.96 -4.81 -4.66
C ARG A 33 13.19 -4.06 -3.35
N ASN A 34 12.16 -3.40 -2.84
CA ASN A 34 12.23 -2.63 -1.61
C ASN A 34 10.88 -2.69 -0.87
N GLU A 35 10.92 -2.34 0.40
CA GLU A 35 9.75 -2.38 1.29
C GLU A 35 8.68 -1.34 0.90
N SER A 36 9.10 -0.18 0.39
CA SER A 36 8.15 0.87 -0.03
C SER A 36 7.25 0.41 -1.18
N ASP A 37 7.76 -0.41 -2.11
CA ASP A 37 6.97 -0.96 -3.21
C ASP A 37 5.99 -2.03 -2.71
N ALA A 38 6.42 -2.89 -1.78
CA ALA A 38 5.57 -3.86 -1.12
C ALA A 38 4.42 -3.18 -0.35
N LEU A 39 4.74 -2.18 0.48
CA LEU A 39 3.76 -1.38 1.22
C LEU A 39 2.79 -0.67 0.29
N ARG A 40 3.26 -0.09 -0.82
CA ARG A 40 2.39 0.55 -1.81
C ARG A 40 1.40 -0.46 -2.40
N SER A 41 1.87 -1.65 -2.76
CA SER A 41 1.02 -2.71 -3.31
C SER A 41 -0.04 -3.17 -2.31
N LEU A 42 0.34 -3.38 -1.04
CA LEU A 42 -0.60 -3.74 0.03
C LEU A 42 -1.66 -2.66 0.26
N ILE A 43 -1.24 -1.40 0.34
CA ILE A 43 -2.15 -0.27 0.52
C ILE A 43 -3.10 -0.15 -0.67
N GLU A 44 -2.61 -0.25 -1.91
CA GLU A 44 -3.46 -0.22 -3.10
C GLU A 44 -4.49 -1.35 -3.12
N ALA A 45 -4.09 -2.56 -2.76
CA ALA A 45 -5.00 -3.70 -2.67
C ALA A 45 -6.10 -3.47 -1.61
N GLY A 46 -5.72 -3.01 -0.41
CA GLY A 46 -6.67 -2.70 0.66
C GLY A 46 -7.64 -1.58 0.29
N LEU A 47 -7.15 -0.49 -0.33
CA LEU A 47 -7.99 0.63 -0.78
C LEU A 47 -8.97 0.20 -1.88
N ARG A 48 -8.53 -0.65 -2.83
CA ARG A 48 -9.41 -1.20 -3.88
C ARG A 48 -10.48 -2.09 -3.29
N PHE A 49 -10.12 -2.97 -2.34
CA PHE A 49 -11.08 -3.83 -1.65
C PHE A 49 -12.14 -3.02 -0.91
N MET A 50 -11.73 -1.98 -0.16
CA MET A 50 -12.66 -1.10 0.54
C MET A 50 -13.58 -0.34 -0.41
N LYS A 51 -13.06 0.15 -1.54
CA LYS A 51 -13.87 0.84 -2.56
C LYS A 51 -14.92 -0.12 -3.14
N ALA A 52 -14.52 -1.32 -3.53
CA ALA A 52 -15.43 -2.34 -4.05
C ALA A 52 -16.49 -2.75 -3.02
N GLY A 53 -16.10 -2.88 -1.74
CA GLY A 53 -17.04 -3.16 -0.64
C GLY A 53 -18.03 -2.02 -0.38
N ALA A 54 -17.61 -0.77 -0.53
CA ALA A 54 -18.49 0.40 -0.42
C ALA A 54 -19.51 0.46 -1.56
N ASP A 55 -19.10 0.11 -2.79
CA ASP A 55 -19.99 0.09 -3.96
C ASP A 55 -21.07 -1.02 -3.85
N HIS A 56 -20.80 -2.12 -3.14
CA HIS A 56 -21.75 -3.20 -2.87
C HIS A 56 -22.68 -2.97 -1.67
N ALA A 57 -22.39 -2.02 -0.78
CA ALA A 57 -23.24 -1.71 0.37
C ALA A 57 -24.44 -0.80 0.02
N THR A 58 -24.49 -0.27 -1.21
CA THR A 58 -25.51 0.68 -1.69
C THR A 58 -26.26 0.22 -2.95
N ALA A 59 -26.11 -1.04 -3.37
CA ALA A 59 -26.80 -1.61 -4.53
C ALA A 59 -27.95 -2.55 -4.13
#